data_AF-A0A7X4AKG4-F1
#
_entry.id   AF-A0A7X4AKG4-F1
#
_cell.length_a   1.000
_cell.length_b   1.000
_cell.length_c   1.000
_cell.angle_alpha   90.00
_cell.angle_beta   90.00
_cell.angle_gamma   90.00
#
_symmetry.space_group_name_H-M   'P 1'
#
loop_
_entity.id
_entity.type
_entity.pdbx_description
1 polymer ?
#
loop_
_entity_poly.entity_id
_entity_poly.type
_entity_poly.pdbx_seq_one_letter_code
_entity_poly.pdbx_strand_id
1 'polypeptide(L)'
;MPNREDIQLLLKGRESWDRRREQQKTEWIPDLSQADVTTLLEEAGRVTSDGKFDLRGYDLSTADFSGAILNQVDLSEASLSYSYFAEARLDQANLTDAVCQWTRFDGAQLHASKLINADLENARLANAMLREADLTDAYCHMTDFRNADLTNGKLRRAQLISAILIGANFSGCELWRAIILSKPEPMWQHREVSGIENIRVESV
;
A
#
# COMPACT_ATOMS: atom_id res chain seq x y z
N MET A 1 20.29 -1.58 5.43
CA MET A 1 20.43 -2.79 6.26
C MET A 1 19.58 -2.53 7.47
N PRO A 2 18.65 -3.42 7.82
CA PRO A 2 17.64 -3.11 8.83
C PRO A 2 18.24 -2.99 10.23
N ASN A 3 17.61 -2.18 11.06
CA ASN A 3 17.99 -2.01 12.45
C ASN A 3 17.58 -3.24 13.28
N ARG A 4 18.55 -3.83 13.99
CA ARG A 4 18.31 -5.05 14.79
C ARG A 4 17.38 -4.82 15.98
N GLU A 5 17.46 -3.65 16.63
CA GLU A 5 16.59 -3.34 17.76
C GLU A 5 15.15 -3.16 17.31
N ASP A 6 14.93 -2.55 16.16
CA ASP A 6 13.60 -2.37 15.58
C ASP A 6 12.99 -3.71 15.19
N ILE A 7 13.76 -4.61 14.55
CA ILE A 7 13.32 -5.99 14.29
C ILE A 7 12.94 -6.70 15.60
N GLN A 8 13.82 -6.67 16.60
CA GLN A 8 13.54 -7.34 17.87
C GLN A 8 12.29 -6.79 18.55
N LEU A 9 12.07 -5.48 18.47
CA LEU A 9 10.87 -4.86 19.02
C LEU A 9 9.61 -5.23 18.24
N LEU A 10 9.67 -5.27 16.91
CA LEU A 10 8.58 -5.73 16.05
C LEU A 10 8.15 -7.14 16.45
N LEU A 11 9.13 -8.04 16.63
CA LEU A 11 8.90 -9.44 16.99
C LEU A 11 8.41 -9.64 18.44
N LYS A 12 8.61 -8.67 19.34
CA LYS A 12 8.04 -8.72 20.71
C LYS A 12 6.53 -8.54 20.74
N GLY A 13 5.91 -8.13 19.63
CA GLY A 13 4.46 -7.96 19.55
C GLY A 13 4.01 -6.50 19.65
N ARG A 14 2.74 -6.30 19.28
CA ARG A 14 2.13 -4.99 19.05
C ARG A 14 2.22 -4.10 20.29
N GLU A 15 1.90 -4.64 21.46
CA GLU A 15 1.94 -3.87 22.71
C GLU A 15 3.31 -3.25 22.99
N SER A 16 4.39 -3.97 22.69
CA SER A 16 5.75 -3.46 22.92
C SER A 16 6.11 -2.38 21.90
N TRP A 17 5.70 -2.60 20.65
CA TRP A 17 5.93 -1.66 19.55
C TRP A 17 5.16 -0.35 19.75
N ASP A 18 3.84 -0.43 19.92
CA ASP A 18 2.95 0.72 20.07
C ASP A 18 3.29 1.52 21.33
N ARG A 19 3.67 0.86 22.44
CA ARG A 19 4.15 1.55 23.65
C ARG A 19 5.40 2.39 23.39
N ARG A 20 6.34 1.92 22.56
CA ARG A 20 7.51 2.74 22.17
C ARG A 20 7.09 3.89 21.27
N ARG A 21 6.15 3.68 20.33
CA ARG A 21 5.58 4.74 19.49
C ARG A 21 4.97 5.86 20.32
N GLU A 22 4.20 5.52 21.36
CA GLU A 22 3.59 6.51 22.26
C GLU A 22 4.62 7.37 23.00
N GLN A 23 5.77 6.78 23.37
CA GLN A 23 6.80 7.45 24.16
C GLN A 23 7.74 8.33 23.31
N GLN A 24 7.98 7.97 22.05
CA GLN A 24 9.07 8.55 21.23
C GLN A 24 8.64 8.89 19.79
N LYS A 25 7.35 9.17 19.56
CA LYS A 25 6.73 9.27 18.22
C LYS A 25 7.48 10.12 17.20
N THR A 26 8.08 11.24 17.62
CA THR A 26 8.75 12.19 16.71
C THR A 26 10.24 11.93 16.54
N GLU A 27 10.85 11.12 17.41
CA GLU A 27 12.30 10.89 17.41
C GLU A 27 12.67 9.52 16.82
N TRP A 28 11.75 8.55 16.92
CA TRP A 28 12.00 7.18 16.48
C TRP A 28 11.35 6.90 15.13
N ILE A 29 12.20 6.74 14.11
CA ILE A 29 11.86 6.29 12.77
C ILE A 29 12.36 4.85 12.64
N PRO A 30 11.47 3.83 12.68
CA PRO A 30 11.90 2.45 12.63
C PRO A 30 12.51 2.09 11.27
N ASP A 31 13.66 1.42 11.25
CA ASP A 31 14.32 0.96 10.02
C ASP A 31 14.21 -0.57 9.91
N LEU A 32 13.33 -1.00 9.02
CA LEU A 32 13.07 -2.39 8.62
C LEU A 32 13.43 -2.59 7.12
N SER A 33 14.24 -1.69 6.55
CA SER A 33 14.61 -1.70 5.14
C SER A 33 15.36 -2.99 4.78
N GLN A 34 15.03 -3.58 3.63
CA GLN A 34 15.63 -4.82 3.14
C GLN A 34 15.45 -6.04 4.05
N ALA A 35 14.65 -5.95 5.12
CA ALA A 35 14.40 -7.07 6.02
C ALA A 35 13.48 -8.10 5.34
N ASP A 36 13.77 -9.39 5.56
CA ASP A 36 12.82 -10.46 5.26
C ASP A 36 11.83 -10.60 6.43
N VAL A 37 10.88 -9.67 6.50
CA VAL A 37 9.90 -9.58 7.59
C VAL A 37 9.02 -10.84 7.63
N THR A 38 8.67 -11.38 6.46
CA THR A 38 7.95 -12.66 6.33
C THR A 38 8.67 -13.78 7.09
N THR A 39 9.95 -14.03 6.81
CA THR A 39 10.74 -15.08 7.47
C THR A 39 10.92 -14.80 8.96
N LEU A 40 11.17 -13.54 9.33
CA LEU A 40 11.33 -13.15 10.73
C LEU A 40 10.06 -13.41 11.57
N LEU A 41 8.88 -13.17 11.00
CA LEU A 41 7.60 -13.45 11.66
C LEU A 41 7.33 -14.96 11.76
N GLU A 42 7.69 -15.73 10.73
CA GLU A 42 7.63 -17.19 10.74
C GLU A 42 8.47 -17.79 11.87
N GLU A 43 9.75 -17.40 11.96
CA GLU A 43 10.69 -17.87 12.97
C GLU A 43 10.25 -17.49 14.40
N ALA A 44 9.60 -16.34 14.54
CA ALA A 44 9.04 -15.89 15.82
C ALA A 44 7.67 -16.53 16.15
N GLY A 45 7.13 -17.39 15.28
CA GLY A 45 5.82 -18.01 15.46
C GLY A 45 4.65 -17.02 15.42
N ARG A 46 4.83 -15.85 14.79
CA ARG A 46 3.85 -14.77 14.72
C ARG A 46 2.93 -14.94 13.52
N VAL A 47 2.17 -16.02 13.57
CA VAL A 47 1.26 -16.44 12.49
C VAL A 47 -0.17 -16.47 13.02
N THR A 48 -1.12 -15.92 12.26
CA THR A 48 -2.55 -15.96 12.56
C THR A 48 -3.11 -17.37 12.38
N SER A 49 -4.33 -17.61 12.87
CA SER A 49 -4.98 -18.93 12.75
C SER A 49 -5.25 -19.37 11.31
N ASP A 50 -5.32 -18.43 10.36
CA ASP A 50 -5.43 -18.68 8.92
C ASP A 50 -4.07 -18.72 8.19
N GLY A 51 -2.95 -18.76 8.93
CA GLY A 51 -1.62 -18.98 8.38
C GLY A 51 -0.91 -17.72 7.86
N LYS A 52 -1.38 -16.52 8.16
CA LYS A 52 -0.76 -15.26 7.73
C LYS A 52 0.21 -14.70 8.76
N PHE A 53 1.22 -13.96 8.32
CA PHE A 53 2.19 -13.33 9.21
C PHE A 53 1.62 -12.06 9.84
N ASP A 54 1.50 -12.00 11.17
CA ASP A 54 0.63 -11.01 11.84
C ASP A 54 1.34 -9.69 12.17
N LEU A 55 0.96 -8.60 11.50
CA LEU A 55 1.27 -7.21 11.87
C LEU A 55 0.00 -6.34 11.96
N ARG A 56 -1.17 -6.95 12.22
CA ARG A 56 -2.45 -6.24 12.22
C ARG A 56 -2.51 -5.17 13.31
N GLY A 57 -3.05 -4.02 12.93
CA GLY A 57 -3.32 -2.91 13.83
C GLY A 57 -2.08 -2.20 14.40
N TYR A 58 -0.87 -2.58 13.98
CA TYR A 58 0.35 -1.92 14.44
C TYR A 58 0.39 -0.44 14.03
N ASP A 59 0.95 0.43 14.89
CA ASP A 59 1.38 1.76 14.46
C ASP A 59 2.76 1.70 13.78
N LEU A 60 2.77 1.36 12.50
CA LEU A 60 3.94 1.33 11.62
C LEU A 60 4.18 2.67 10.91
N SER A 61 3.54 3.75 11.35
CA SER A 61 3.71 5.06 10.73
C SER A 61 5.18 5.47 10.75
N THR A 62 5.63 6.17 9.70
CA THR A 62 7.03 6.59 9.46
C THR A 62 8.07 5.49 9.27
N ALA A 63 7.74 4.21 9.47
CA ALA A 63 8.71 3.12 9.34
C ALA A 63 9.22 2.98 7.90
N ASP A 64 10.51 2.63 7.77
CA ASP A 64 11.14 2.31 6.51
C ASP A 64 11.14 0.81 6.26
N PHE A 65 10.39 0.37 5.27
CA PHE A 65 10.31 -0.99 4.71
C PHE A 65 10.85 -1.05 3.28
N SER A 66 11.66 -0.08 2.84
CA SER A 66 12.15 -0.03 1.46
C SER A 66 12.92 -1.31 1.09
N GLY A 67 12.45 -2.00 0.04
CA GLY A 67 12.92 -3.30 -0.41
C GLY A 67 12.76 -4.46 0.58
N ALA A 68 11.96 -4.30 1.64
CA ALA A 68 11.65 -5.38 2.55
C ALA A 68 10.73 -6.44 1.89
N ILE A 69 10.75 -7.65 2.44
CA ILE A 69 9.88 -8.76 2.03
C ILE A 69 8.78 -8.91 3.09
N LEU A 70 7.55 -8.63 2.67
CA LEU A 70 6.31 -8.66 3.46
C LEU A 70 5.22 -9.47 2.73
N ASN A 71 5.60 -10.45 1.92
CA ASN A 71 4.65 -11.29 1.21
C ASN A 71 3.73 -12.01 2.20
N GLN A 72 2.42 -12.00 1.92
CA GLN A 72 1.37 -12.62 2.75
C GLN A 72 1.29 -12.08 4.20
N VAL A 73 1.95 -10.96 4.51
CA VAL A 73 1.83 -10.31 5.82
C VAL A 73 0.45 -9.69 5.95
N ASP A 74 -0.17 -9.89 7.12
CA ASP A 74 -1.41 -9.25 7.50
C ASP A 74 -1.11 -7.90 8.18
N LEU A 75 -1.32 -6.83 7.42
CA LEU A 75 -1.22 -5.43 7.81
C LEU A 75 -2.62 -4.81 7.98
N SER A 76 -3.68 -5.61 8.12
CA SER A 76 -5.04 -5.06 8.22
C SER A 76 -5.14 -4.15 9.44
N GLU A 77 -5.87 -3.04 9.29
CA GLU A 77 -6.05 -2.00 10.32
C GLU A 77 -4.75 -1.32 10.78
N ALA A 78 -3.60 -1.59 10.14
CA ALA A 78 -2.33 -0.96 10.53
C ALA A 78 -2.31 0.53 10.16
N SER A 79 -1.66 1.33 10.99
CA SER A 79 -1.30 2.71 10.67
C SER A 79 0.04 2.71 9.94
N LEU A 80 0.02 3.04 8.65
CA LEU A 80 1.17 3.07 7.77
C LEU A 80 1.50 4.50 7.31
N SER A 81 0.85 5.52 7.86
CA SER A 81 1.02 6.90 7.39
C SER A 81 2.48 7.33 7.36
N TYR A 82 2.89 7.97 6.27
CA TYR A 82 4.27 8.44 6.04
C TYR A 82 5.36 7.35 6.03
N SER A 83 4.99 6.07 5.93
CA SER A 83 5.97 4.98 5.80
C SER A 83 6.56 4.87 4.39
N TYR A 84 7.63 4.09 4.27
CA TYR A 84 8.36 3.88 3.02
C TYR A 84 8.35 2.39 2.66
N PHE A 85 7.84 2.07 1.49
CA PHE A 85 7.77 0.72 0.91
C PHE A 85 8.34 0.71 -0.50
N ALA A 86 9.25 1.64 -0.83
CA ALA A 86 9.84 1.72 -2.16
C ALA A 86 10.48 0.36 -2.51
N GLU A 87 10.12 -0.21 -3.66
CA GLU A 87 10.59 -1.52 -4.13
C GLU A 87 10.33 -2.71 -3.18
N ALA A 88 9.48 -2.54 -2.15
CA ALA A 88 9.13 -3.61 -1.22
C ALA A 88 8.28 -4.70 -1.90
N ARG A 89 8.33 -5.92 -1.37
CA ARG A 89 7.53 -7.05 -1.83
C ARG A 89 6.39 -7.32 -0.86
N LEU A 90 5.18 -7.07 -1.30
CA LEU A 90 3.92 -7.18 -0.56
C LEU A 90 2.92 -8.07 -1.32
N ASP A 91 3.42 -9.06 -2.06
CA ASP A 91 2.57 -9.95 -2.83
C ASP A 91 1.63 -10.68 -1.87
N GLN A 92 0.33 -10.64 -2.18
CA GLN A 92 -0.75 -11.21 -1.36
C GLN A 92 -0.83 -10.67 0.08
N ALA A 93 -0.18 -9.54 0.39
CA ALA A 93 -0.32 -8.87 1.68
C ALA A 93 -1.76 -8.38 1.88
N ASN A 94 -2.20 -8.33 3.14
CA ASN A 94 -3.52 -7.83 3.50
C ASN A 94 -3.38 -6.45 4.16
N LEU A 95 -3.77 -5.40 3.45
CA LEU A 95 -3.85 -4.01 3.92
C LEU A 95 -5.32 -3.56 4.07
N THR A 96 -6.25 -4.49 4.30
CA THR A 96 -7.67 -4.15 4.50
C THR A 96 -7.82 -3.19 5.68
N ASP A 97 -8.59 -2.10 5.50
CA ASP A 97 -8.80 -1.04 6.49
C ASP A 97 -7.51 -0.35 6.99
N ALA A 98 -6.37 -0.50 6.29
CA ALA A 98 -5.12 0.14 6.68
C ALA A 98 -5.12 1.64 6.34
N VAL A 99 -4.45 2.43 7.20
CA VAL A 99 -4.27 3.87 6.99
C VAL A 99 -2.92 4.11 6.34
N CYS A 100 -2.93 4.30 5.02
CA CYS A 100 -1.74 4.43 4.17
C CYS A 100 -1.51 5.86 3.67
N GLN A 101 -2.06 6.87 4.34
CA GLN A 101 -1.94 8.27 3.92
C GLN A 101 -0.46 8.68 3.77
N TRP A 102 -0.12 9.33 2.67
CA TRP A 102 1.26 9.78 2.38
C TRP A 102 2.33 8.66 2.31
N THR A 103 1.91 7.40 2.22
CA THR A 103 2.84 6.25 2.14
C THR A 103 3.52 6.19 0.78
N ARG A 104 4.78 5.77 0.75
CA ARG A 104 5.55 5.62 -0.50
C ARG A 104 5.70 4.16 -0.92
N PHE A 105 4.86 3.70 -1.84
CA PHE A 105 4.92 2.39 -2.50
C PHE A 105 5.57 2.46 -3.90
N ASP A 106 6.40 3.46 -4.17
CA ASP A 106 7.06 3.63 -5.48
C ASP A 106 7.78 2.31 -5.90
N GLY A 107 7.37 1.71 -7.02
CA GLY A 107 7.94 0.45 -7.52
C GLY A 107 7.65 -0.81 -6.68
N ALA A 108 6.79 -0.73 -5.66
CA ALA A 108 6.46 -1.89 -4.83
C ALA A 108 5.72 -2.99 -5.60
N GLN A 109 5.94 -4.25 -5.21
CA GLN A 109 5.22 -5.42 -5.70
C GLN A 109 4.04 -5.69 -4.78
N LEU A 110 2.82 -5.58 -5.30
CA LEU A 110 1.55 -5.67 -4.57
C LEU A 110 0.60 -6.66 -5.28
N HIS A 111 1.14 -7.67 -5.96
CA HIS A 111 0.34 -8.59 -6.76
C HIS A 111 -0.66 -9.34 -5.88
N ALA A 112 -1.94 -9.36 -6.29
CA ALA A 112 -3.03 -10.00 -5.56
C ALA A 112 -3.17 -9.56 -4.07
N SER A 113 -2.64 -8.38 -3.71
CA SER A 113 -2.79 -7.80 -2.38
C SER A 113 -4.23 -7.31 -2.13
N LYS A 114 -4.62 -7.22 -0.86
CA LYS A 114 -5.91 -6.68 -0.45
C LYS A 114 -5.72 -5.28 0.10
N LEU A 115 -6.29 -4.26 -0.53
CA LEU A 115 -6.33 -2.88 -0.08
C LEU A 115 -7.80 -2.43 0.10
N ILE A 116 -8.65 -3.35 0.55
CA ILE A 116 -10.08 -3.11 0.70
C ILE A 116 -10.30 -2.05 1.78
N ASN A 117 -11.09 -1.01 1.49
CA ASN A 117 -11.29 0.16 2.35
C ASN A 117 -10.00 0.90 2.77
N ALA A 118 -8.85 0.62 2.16
CA ALA A 118 -7.59 1.25 2.57
C ALA A 118 -7.63 2.76 2.28
N ASP A 119 -7.09 3.54 3.19
CA ASP A 119 -6.92 4.98 3.00
C ASP A 119 -5.56 5.27 2.37
N LEU A 120 -5.56 5.51 1.06
CA LEU A 120 -4.39 5.79 0.23
C LEU A 120 -4.29 7.28 -0.11
N GLU A 121 -4.94 8.16 0.65
CA GLU A 121 -4.91 9.60 0.39
C GLU A 121 -3.46 10.12 0.31
N ASN A 122 -3.13 10.81 -0.78
CA ASN A 122 -1.78 11.31 -1.09
C ASN A 122 -0.66 10.24 -1.10
N ALA A 123 -0.98 8.95 -1.15
CA ALA A 123 0.02 7.90 -1.30
C ALA A 123 0.69 7.93 -2.68
N ARG A 124 1.91 7.42 -2.76
CA ARG A 124 2.68 7.27 -4.00
C ARG A 124 2.76 5.80 -4.39
N LEU A 125 2.20 5.45 -5.53
CA LEU A 125 2.20 4.12 -6.14
C LEU A 125 2.78 4.17 -7.56
N ALA A 126 3.66 5.13 -7.83
CA ALA A 126 4.27 5.27 -9.14
C ALA A 126 5.09 4.02 -9.49
N ASN A 127 4.83 3.45 -10.68
CA ASN A 127 5.42 2.20 -11.17
C ASN A 127 5.13 0.97 -10.29
N ALA A 128 4.17 1.03 -9.35
CA ALA A 128 3.82 -0.12 -8.52
C ALA A 128 3.14 -1.23 -9.33
N MET A 129 3.35 -2.48 -8.93
CA MET A 129 2.76 -3.67 -9.57
C MET A 129 1.55 -4.16 -8.75
N LEU A 130 0.35 -3.74 -9.16
CA LEU A 130 -0.94 -3.98 -8.48
C LEU A 130 -1.81 -5.00 -9.26
N ARG A 131 -1.21 -5.86 -10.08
CA ARG A 131 -1.95 -6.85 -10.88
C ARG A 131 -2.81 -7.71 -9.95
N GLU A 132 -4.10 -7.84 -10.26
CA GLU A 132 -5.08 -8.61 -9.46
C GLU A 132 -5.30 -8.09 -8.02
N ALA A 133 -4.80 -6.90 -7.67
CA ALA A 133 -5.03 -6.32 -6.35
C ALA A 133 -6.50 -5.94 -6.15
N ASP A 134 -6.98 -6.05 -4.90
CA ASP A 134 -8.34 -5.68 -4.51
C ASP A 134 -8.35 -4.33 -3.80
N LEU A 135 -8.71 -3.27 -4.52
CA LEU A 135 -8.93 -1.92 -4.02
C LEU A 135 -10.43 -1.59 -3.88
N THR A 136 -11.29 -2.59 -3.65
CA THR A 136 -12.72 -2.35 -3.40
C THR A 136 -12.89 -1.35 -2.25
N ASP A 137 -13.71 -0.32 -2.45
CA ASP A 137 -13.97 0.77 -1.49
C ASP A 137 -12.73 1.58 -1.04
N ALA A 138 -11.57 1.44 -1.70
CA ALA A 138 -10.37 2.20 -1.33
C ALA A 138 -10.51 3.71 -1.56
N TYR A 139 -9.94 4.50 -0.65
CA TYR A 139 -9.87 5.96 -0.74
C TYR A 139 -8.55 6.37 -1.39
N CYS A 140 -8.58 6.67 -2.68
CA CYS A 140 -7.40 6.98 -3.49
C CYS A 140 -7.34 8.48 -3.88
N HIS A 141 -7.74 9.36 -2.96
CA HIS A 141 -7.71 10.80 -3.20
C HIS A 141 -6.26 11.29 -3.38
N MET A 142 -5.99 12.02 -4.46
CA MET A 142 -4.68 12.58 -4.75
C MET A 142 -3.53 11.55 -4.84
N THR A 143 -3.87 10.26 -4.98
CA THR A 143 -2.90 9.18 -5.07
C THR A 143 -2.18 9.20 -6.43
N ASP A 144 -0.88 8.94 -6.42
CA ASP A 144 -0.04 8.91 -7.62
C ASP A 144 0.11 7.48 -8.14
N PHE A 145 -0.64 7.10 -9.18
CA PHE A 145 -0.57 5.80 -9.86
C PHE A 145 0.22 5.85 -11.16
N ARG A 146 1.10 6.84 -11.36
CA ARG A 146 1.82 6.98 -12.65
C ARG A 146 2.54 5.69 -13.04
N ASN A 147 2.29 5.19 -14.25
CA ASN A 147 2.81 3.92 -14.77
C ASN A 147 2.53 2.69 -13.88
N ALA A 148 1.58 2.76 -12.95
CA ALA A 148 1.21 1.60 -12.14
C ALA A 148 0.47 0.58 -13.00
N ASP A 149 0.67 -0.70 -12.70
CA ASP A 149 -0.01 -1.79 -13.39
C ASP A 149 -1.10 -2.38 -12.51
N LEU A 150 -2.37 -2.03 -12.79
CA LEU A 150 -3.53 -2.52 -12.08
C LEU A 150 -4.26 -3.63 -12.84
N THR A 151 -3.64 -4.27 -13.84
CA THR A 151 -4.30 -5.26 -14.71
C THR A 151 -5.10 -6.29 -13.89
N ASN A 152 -6.35 -6.53 -14.26
CA ASN A 152 -7.31 -7.42 -13.57
C ASN A 152 -7.60 -7.05 -12.10
N GLY A 153 -7.30 -5.83 -11.67
CA GLY A 153 -7.57 -5.34 -10.33
C GLY A 153 -9.07 -5.12 -10.08
N LYS A 154 -9.47 -5.18 -8.80
CA LYS A 154 -10.84 -4.86 -8.38
C LYS A 154 -10.85 -3.46 -7.79
N LEU A 155 -11.64 -2.56 -8.37
CA LEU A 155 -11.75 -1.17 -7.94
C LEU A 155 -13.22 -0.77 -7.74
N ARG A 156 -14.07 -1.73 -7.37
CA ARG A 156 -15.50 -1.47 -7.17
C ARG A 156 -15.66 -0.42 -6.06
N ARG A 157 -16.41 0.65 -6.34
CA ARG A 157 -16.63 1.78 -5.41
C ARG A 157 -15.36 2.52 -4.93
N ALA A 158 -14.20 2.27 -5.55
CA ALA A 158 -12.98 3.00 -5.24
C ALA A 158 -13.10 4.49 -5.60
N GLN A 159 -12.47 5.36 -4.83
CA GLN A 159 -12.52 6.82 -5.00
C GLN A 159 -11.18 7.38 -5.47
N LEU A 160 -11.02 7.56 -6.79
CA LEU A 160 -9.80 8.06 -7.44
C LEU A 160 -9.94 9.55 -7.80
N ILE A 161 -10.34 10.39 -6.83
CA ILE A 161 -10.52 11.83 -7.05
C ILE A 161 -9.16 12.53 -6.97
N SER A 162 -8.86 13.39 -7.95
CA SER A 162 -7.58 14.06 -8.14
C SER A 162 -6.37 13.13 -8.23
N ALA A 163 -6.59 11.84 -8.51
CA ALA A 163 -5.52 10.86 -8.70
C ALA A 163 -4.72 11.16 -9.98
N ILE A 164 -3.43 10.80 -9.96
CA ILE A 164 -2.56 10.91 -11.13
C ILE A 164 -2.48 9.53 -11.79
N LEU A 165 -3.02 9.41 -13.00
CA LEU A 165 -3.17 8.12 -13.69
C LEU A 165 -2.29 7.98 -14.95
N ILE A 166 -1.40 8.93 -15.23
CA ILE A 166 -0.59 8.96 -16.46
C ILE A 166 0.15 7.63 -16.66
N GLY A 167 -0.15 6.95 -17.77
CA GLY A 167 0.46 5.66 -18.13
C GLY A 167 0.06 4.47 -17.24
N ALA A 168 -0.90 4.64 -16.32
CA ALA A 168 -1.43 3.55 -15.52
C ALA A 168 -2.25 2.58 -16.40
N ASN A 169 -2.18 1.28 -16.10
CA ASN A 169 -2.87 0.25 -16.84
C ASN A 169 -4.04 -0.34 -16.04
N PHE A 170 -5.27 -0.11 -16.50
CA PHE A 170 -6.52 -0.63 -15.92
C PHE A 170 -7.16 -1.75 -16.75
N SER A 171 -6.39 -2.41 -17.62
CA SER A 171 -6.92 -3.49 -18.47
C SER A 171 -7.56 -4.60 -17.62
N GLY A 172 -8.81 -4.95 -17.92
CA GLY A 172 -9.54 -6.00 -17.20
C GLY A 172 -10.00 -5.61 -15.78
N CYS A 173 -9.88 -4.34 -15.37
CA CYS A 173 -10.29 -3.92 -14.04
C CYS A 173 -11.81 -3.94 -13.82
N GLU A 174 -12.23 -4.30 -12.61
CA GLU A 174 -13.62 -4.20 -12.18
C GLU A 174 -13.91 -2.81 -11.57
N LEU A 175 -14.54 -1.92 -12.33
CA LEU A 175 -14.69 -0.50 -11.95
C LEU A 175 -16.14 -0.10 -11.60
N TRP A 176 -16.99 -1.08 -11.24
CA TRP A 176 -18.39 -0.83 -10.90
C TRP A 176 -18.53 0.20 -9.76
N ARG A 177 -19.21 1.32 -10.04
CA ARG A 177 -19.41 2.46 -9.12
C ARG A 177 -18.12 3.14 -8.65
N ALA A 178 -16.98 2.91 -9.30
CA ALA A 178 -15.77 3.69 -9.03
C ALA A 178 -16.01 5.16 -9.40
N ILE A 179 -15.43 6.07 -8.63
CA ILE A 179 -15.42 7.51 -8.92
C ILE A 179 -14.02 7.87 -9.41
N ILE A 180 -13.90 8.30 -10.67
CA ILE A 180 -12.62 8.69 -11.27
C ILE A 180 -12.73 10.14 -11.74
N LEU A 181 -12.09 11.04 -11.01
CA LEU A 181 -12.02 12.46 -11.33
C LEU A 181 -10.54 12.85 -11.37
N SER A 182 -9.83 12.53 -12.46
CA SER A 182 -8.38 12.75 -12.55
C SER A 182 -8.04 14.24 -12.67
N LYS A 183 -6.82 14.62 -12.25
CA LYS A 183 -6.34 15.99 -12.51
C LYS A 183 -6.26 16.26 -14.02
N PRO A 184 -6.70 17.43 -14.50
CA PRO A 184 -6.58 17.80 -15.92
C PRO A 184 -5.11 17.84 -16.35
N GLU A 185 -4.81 17.22 -17.49
CA GLU A 185 -3.45 17.13 -18.03
C GLU A 185 -3.12 18.30 -18.97
N PRO A 186 -1.89 18.84 -18.95
CA PRO A 186 -1.40 19.70 -20.03
C PRO A 186 -1.11 18.85 -21.28
N MET A 187 -1.52 19.34 -22.46
CA MET A 187 -1.54 18.59 -23.74
C MET A 187 -0.24 17.88 -24.18
N TRP A 188 0.92 18.23 -23.60
CA TRP A 188 2.22 17.66 -23.94
C TRP A 188 2.59 16.40 -23.11
N GLN A 189 1.75 15.98 -22.16
CA GLN A 189 1.98 14.78 -21.34
C GLN A 189 1.06 13.59 -21.68
N HIS A 190 0.28 13.64 -22.75
CA HIS A 190 -0.68 12.58 -23.09
C HIS A 190 0.00 11.23 -23.29
N ARG A 191 0.02 10.42 -22.22
CA ARG A 191 0.09 8.97 -22.27
C ARG A 191 -1.30 8.47 -21.91
N GLU A 192 -1.92 7.75 -22.83
CA GLU A 192 -3.26 7.21 -22.62
C GLU A 192 -3.29 6.29 -21.40
N VAL A 193 -4.34 6.45 -20.59
CA VAL A 193 -4.69 5.48 -19.55
C VAL A 193 -5.44 4.34 -20.22
N SER A 194 -4.86 3.15 -20.21
CA SER A 194 -5.47 1.98 -20.87
C SER A 194 -6.55 1.34 -20.00
N GLY A 195 -7.60 0.78 -20.60
CA GLY A 195 -8.60 -0.02 -19.90
C GLY A 195 -9.72 0.75 -19.22
N ILE A 196 -9.78 2.07 -19.38
CA ILE A 196 -10.88 2.92 -18.87
C ILE A 196 -11.82 3.43 -19.98
N GLU A 197 -11.74 2.85 -21.18
CA GLU A 197 -12.46 3.26 -22.40
C GLU A 197 -13.99 3.32 -22.24
N ASN A 198 -14.55 2.65 -21.22
CA ASN A 198 -15.99 2.59 -20.96
C ASN A 198 -16.43 3.36 -19.69
N ILE A 199 -15.55 4.17 -19.10
CA ILE A 199 -15.83 4.90 -17.86
C ILE A 199 -15.72 6.38 -18.14
N ARG A 200 -16.74 7.13 -17.72
CA ARG A 200 -16.76 8.58 -17.85
C ARG A 200 -15.75 9.17 -16.87
N VAL A 201 -14.54 9.44 -17.36
CA VAL A 201 -13.57 10.27 -16.64
C VAL A 201 -14.06 11.70 -16.79
N GLU A 202 -14.65 12.26 -15.73
CA GLU A 202 -15.01 13.68 -15.70
C GLU A 202 -13.82 14.45 -15.11
N SER A 203 -13.21 15.33 -15.91
CA SER A 203 -12.23 16.29 -15.41
C SER A 203 -12.96 17.39 -14.63
N VAL A 204 -12.54 17.68 -13.41
CA VAL A 204 -13.01 18.83 -12.62
C VAL A 204 -12.24 20.09 -13.03
#